data_AF-A0A352JU77-F1
#
_entry.id   AF-A0A352JU77-F1
#
_cell.length_a   1.000
_cell.length_b   1.000
_cell.length_c   1.000
_cell.angle_alpha   90.00
_cell.angle_beta   90.00
_cell.angle_gamma   90.00
#
_symmetry.space_group_name_H-M   'P 1'
#
loop_
_entity.id
_entity.type
_entity.pdbx_description
1 polymer ?
#
loop_
_entity_poly.entity_id
_entity_poly.type
_entity_poly.pdbx_seq_one_letter_code
_entity_poly.pdbx_strand_id
1 'polypeptide(L)'
;EISVEDVFPKISEFINALFSERKYFLPIMLREIADGGERIKTAMARLISDKGISERIRLMIDCGIKEGRFRDVDSKQAMISFLGMNLFYQILSPAINIVWEITDETKFRQERPQAVADLFLNGLKKK
;
A
#
# COMPACT_ATOMS: atom_id res chain seq x y z
N GLU A 1 -10.23 9.29 -18.41
CA GLU A 1 -9.33 9.64 -17.29
C GLU A 1 -9.24 8.45 -16.35
N ILE A 2 -8.07 8.13 -15.81
CA ILE A 2 -7.94 7.09 -14.76
C ILE A 2 -8.18 7.80 -13.44
N SER A 3 -9.22 7.42 -12.68
CA SER A 3 -9.54 8.07 -11.41
C SER A 3 -8.65 7.58 -10.28
N VAL A 4 -8.52 8.40 -9.23
CA VAL A 4 -7.83 8.05 -7.97
C VAL A 4 -8.42 6.76 -7.40
N GLU A 5 -9.74 6.65 -7.43
CA GLU A 5 -10.55 5.55 -6.95
C GLU A 5 -10.28 4.24 -7.69
N ASP A 6 -9.83 4.29 -8.95
CA ASP A 6 -9.51 3.10 -9.75
C ASP A 6 -8.07 2.60 -9.52
N VAL A 7 -7.19 3.49 -9.04
CA VAL A 7 -5.75 3.21 -8.92
C VAL A 7 -5.43 2.54 -7.60
N PHE A 8 -5.96 3.03 -6.49
CA PHE A 8 -5.63 2.50 -5.16
C PHE A 8 -6.02 1.03 -4.97
N PRO A 9 -7.21 0.55 -5.39
CA PRO A 9 -7.54 -0.88 -5.32
C PRO A 9 -6.52 -1.75 -6.09
N LYS A 10 -6.15 -1.35 -7.31
CA LYS A 10 -5.18 -2.10 -8.13
C LYS A 10 -3.78 -2.15 -7.52
N ILE A 11 -3.35 -1.08 -6.85
CA ILE A 11 -2.07 -1.09 -6.13
C ILE A 11 -2.16 -2.03 -4.93
N SER A 12 -3.25 -1.98 -4.16
CA SER A 12 -3.44 -2.89 -3.04
C SER A 12 -3.48 -4.35 -3.48
N GLU A 13 -4.16 -4.65 -4.60
CA GLU A 13 -4.19 -5.99 -5.21
C GLU A 13 -2.79 -6.44 -5.62
N PHE A 14 -2.03 -5.58 -6.31
CA PHE A 14 -0.66 -5.87 -6.72
C PHE A 14 0.25 -6.17 -5.52
N ILE A 15 0.18 -5.36 -4.45
CA ILE A 15 0.95 -5.59 -3.24
C ILE A 15 0.50 -6.91 -2.59
N ASN A 16 -0.81 -7.14 -2.45
CA ASN A 16 -1.30 -8.37 -1.87
C ASN A 16 -0.81 -9.61 -2.63
N ALA A 17 -0.94 -9.63 -3.96
CA ALA A 17 -0.47 -10.71 -4.82
C ALA A 17 1.04 -10.96 -4.67
N LEU A 18 1.85 -9.89 -4.60
CA LEU A 18 3.30 -10.00 -4.42
C LEU A 18 3.68 -10.77 -3.15
N PHE A 19 2.91 -10.59 -2.06
CA PHE A 19 3.17 -11.22 -0.77
C PHE A 19 2.43 -12.55 -0.59
N SER A 20 1.26 -12.74 -1.17
CA SER A 20 0.46 -13.97 -1.03
C SER A 20 0.90 -15.08 -1.98
N GLU A 21 1.27 -14.75 -3.22
CA GLU A 21 1.58 -15.75 -4.26
C GLU A 21 3.03 -16.21 -4.22
N ARG A 22 3.92 -15.43 -3.58
CA ARG A 22 5.36 -15.70 -3.54
C ARG A 22 5.79 -16.05 -2.12
N LYS A 23 5.68 -17.34 -1.78
CA LYS A 23 6.05 -17.91 -0.47
C LYS A 23 7.39 -17.43 0.09
N TYR A 24 8.39 -17.18 -0.76
CA TYR A 24 9.73 -16.77 -0.35
C TYR A 24 9.95 -15.25 -0.35
N PHE A 25 9.02 -14.46 -0.88
CA PHE A 25 9.20 -13.01 -1.00
C PHE A 25 9.31 -12.33 0.36
N LEU A 26 8.37 -12.59 1.27
CA LEU A 26 8.35 -11.98 2.60
C LEU A 26 9.62 -12.31 3.43
N PRO A 27 10.07 -13.58 3.55
CA PRO A 27 11.31 -13.90 4.25
C PRO A 27 12.55 -13.21 3.66
N ILE A 28 12.66 -13.16 2.32
CA ILE A 28 13.77 -12.46 1.66
C ILE A 28 13.72 -10.97 1.96
N MET A 29 12.54 -10.36 1.85
CA MET A 29 12.36 -8.94 2.14
C MET A 29 12.71 -8.61 3.59
N LEU A 30 12.24 -9.38 4.57
CA LEU A 30 12.54 -9.14 5.98
C LEU A 30 14.03 -9.29 6.29
N ARG A 31 14.72 -10.25 5.67
CA ARG A 31 16.18 -10.39 5.79
C ARG A 31 16.89 -9.16 5.26
N GLU A 32 16.53 -8.71 4.06
CA GLU A 32 17.16 -7.53 3.46
C GLU A 32 16.88 -6.25 4.27
N ILE A 33 15.71 -6.13 4.91
CA ILE A 33 15.44 -5.01 5.85
C ILE A 33 16.36 -5.10 7.08
N ALA A 34 16.53 -6.29 7.65
CA ALA A 34 17.42 -6.50 8.80
C ALA A 34 18.89 -6.19 8.47
N ASP A 35 19.31 -6.44 7.22
CA ASP A 35 20.65 -6.13 6.70
C ASP A 35 20.83 -4.65 6.29
N GLY A 36 19.89 -3.76 6.67
CA GLY A 36 19.97 -2.32 6.42
C GLY A 36 19.28 -1.85 5.13
N GLY A 37 18.69 -2.75 4.35
CA GLY A 37 17.75 -2.42 3.29
C GLY A 37 18.37 -1.88 1.99
N GLU A 38 19.69 -1.91 1.80
CA GLU A 38 20.33 -1.29 0.63
C GLU A 38 19.87 -1.90 -0.71
N ARG A 39 19.65 -3.21 -0.77
CA ARG A 39 19.12 -3.85 -1.98
C ARG A 39 17.66 -3.51 -2.21
N ILE A 40 16.84 -3.44 -1.15
CA ILE A 40 15.44 -3.01 -1.23
C ILE A 40 15.37 -1.56 -1.69
N LYS A 41 16.18 -0.67 -1.12
CA LYS A 41 16.29 0.73 -1.52
C LYS A 41 16.63 0.85 -3.00
N THR A 42 17.59 0.05 -3.50
CA THR A 42 17.95 0.03 -4.92
C THR A 42 16.82 -0.49 -5.80
N ALA A 43 16.14 -1.57 -5.40
CA ALA A 43 15.03 -2.15 -6.14
C ALA A 43 13.80 -1.21 -6.15
N MET A 44 13.49 -0.60 -5.02
CA MET A 44 12.41 0.37 -4.88
C MET A 44 12.74 1.65 -5.64
N ALA A 45 13.98 2.14 -5.58
CA ALA A 45 14.42 3.29 -6.36
C ALA A 45 14.17 3.04 -7.85
N ARG A 46 14.54 1.88 -8.39
CA ARG A 46 14.29 1.51 -9.79
C ARG A 46 12.79 1.40 -10.12
N LEU A 47 12.00 0.76 -9.25
CA LEU A 47 10.54 0.65 -9.48
C LEU A 47 9.82 1.99 -9.42
N ILE A 48 10.28 2.90 -8.55
CA ILE A 48 9.72 4.24 -8.35
C ILE A 48 10.21 5.19 -9.45
N SER A 49 11.48 5.12 -9.85
CA SER A 49 12.09 5.96 -10.89
C SER A 49 11.62 5.59 -12.29
N ASP A 50 11.57 4.29 -12.62
CA ASP A 50 11.39 3.86 -14.00
C ASP A 50 9.93 3.96 -14.48
N LYS A 51 8.98 4.07 -13.56
CA LYS A 51 7.55 4.05 -13.92
C LYS A 51 6.83 5.37 -13.74
N GLY A 52 7.42 6.36 -13.06
CA GLY A 52 6.77 7.65 -12.77
C GLY A 52 5.46 7.52 -11.96
N ILE A 53 5.11 6.31 -11.48
CA ILE A 53 3.84 6.01 -10.83
C ILE A 53 3.72 6.78 -9.51
N SER A 54 4.81 6.83 -8.72
CA SER A 54 4.82 7.58 -7.47
C SER A 54 4.57 9.07 -7.70
N GLU A 55 5.16 9.64 -8.75
CA GLU A 55 4.97 11.05 -9.09
C GLU A 55 3.54 11.30 -9.59
N ARG A 56 3.03 10.40 -10.44
CA ARG A 56 1.67 10.49 -10.96
C ARG A 56 0.62 10.42 -9.84
N ILE A 57 0.75 9.49 -8.89
CA ILE A 57 -0.18 9.38 -7.78
C ILE A 57 -0.08 10.61 -6.87
N ARG A 58 1.14 11.09 -6.60
CA ARG A 58 1.34 12.34 -5.84
C ARG A 58 0.60 13.50 -6.49
N LEU A 59 0.79 13.69 -7.79
CA LEU A 59 0.11 14.73 -8.56
C LEU A 59 -1.41 14.58 -8.55
N MET A 60 -1.93 13.35 -8.57
CA MET A 60 -3.38 13.11 -8.47
C MET A 60 -3.93 13.53 -7.10
N ILE A 61 -3.22 13.25 -6.01
CA ILE A 61 -3.61 13.71 -4.66
C ILE A 61 -3.51 15.23 -4.59
N ASP A 62 -2.40 15.82 -5.02
CA ASP A 62 -2.20 17.28 -5.01
C ASP A 62 -3.28 18.02 -5.83
N CYS A 63 -3.70 17.45 -6.97
CA CYS A 63 -4.79 17.98 -7.78
C CYS A 63 -6.12 17.92 -7.03
N GLY A 64 -6.43 16.78 -6.40
CA GLY A 64 -7.63 16.63 -5.58
C GLY A 64 -7.66 17.58 -4.37
N ILE A 65 -6.51 17.92 -3.79
CA ILE A 65 -6.39 18.95 -2.74
C ILE A 65 -6.70 20.33 -3.32
N LYS A 66 -6.08 20.71 -4.45
CA LYS A 66 -6.28 22.00 -5.12
C LYS A 66 -7.74 22.22 -5.55
N GLU A 67 -8.41 21.15 -5.97
CA GLU A 67 -9.82 21.16 -6.38
C GLU A 67 -10.79 21.11 -5.18
N GLY A 68 -10.28 20.97 -3.95
CA GLY A 68 -11.09 20.87 -2.74
C GLY A 68 -11.82 19.53 -2.56
N ARG A 69 -11.50 18.51 -3.38
CA ARG A 69 -12.03 17.15 -3.25
C ARG A 69 -11.41 16.40 -2.06
N PHE A 70 -10.12 16.63 -1.82
CA PHE A 70 -9.38 16.06 -0.69
C PHE A 70 -9.09 17.12 0.36
N ARG A 71 -8.93 16.68 1.61
CA ARG A 71 -8.47 17.53 2.71
C ARG A 71 -7.01 17.93 2.50
N ASP A 72 -6.61 19.03 3.13
CA ASP A 72 -5.21 19.45 3.15
C ASP A 72 -4.35 18.41 3.90
N VAL A 73 -3.50 17.70 3.16
CA VAL A 73 -2.65 16.62 3.66
C VAL A 73 -1.37 16.57 2.86
N ASP A 74 -0.26 16.24 3.52
CA ASP A 74 0.99 15.95 2.81
C ASP A 74 0.84 14.65 2.00
N SER A 75 0.93 14.77 0.68
CA SER A 75 0.77 13.64 -0.26
C SER A 75 1.81 12.54 -0.07
N LYS A 76 3.02 12.85 0.42
CA LYS A 76 4.03 11.82 0.73
C LYS A 76 3.62 11.02 1.97
N GLN A 77 3.15 11.70 3.02
CA GLN A 77 2.65 11.06 4.23
C GLN A 77 1.43 10.17 3.93
N ALA A 78 0.53 10.65 3.08
CA ALA A 78 -0.60 9.87 2.60
C ALA A 78 -0.14 8.59 1.89
N MET A 79 0.81 8.69 0.95
CA MET A 79 1.34 7.54 0.23
C MET A 79 2.08 6.54 1.12
N ILE A 80 2.91 7.02 2.05
CA ILE A 80 3.60 6.17 3.02
C ILE A 80 2.59 5.43 3.89
N SER A 81 1.54 6.12 4.35
CA SER A 81 0.47 5.52 5.14
C SER A 81 -0.28 4.44 4.35
N PHE A 82 -0.60 4.70 3.07
CA PHE A 82 -1.23 3.72 2.20
C PHE A 82 -0.38 2.45 2.00
N LEU A 83 0.93 2.61 1.78
CA LEU A 83 1.85 1.48 1.71
C LEU A 83 1.91 0.73 3.05
N GLY A 84 1.98 1.45 4.17
CA GLY A 84 1.97 0.87 5.51
C GLY A 84 0.74 0.00 5.76
N MET A 85 -0.47 0.48 5.41
CA MET A 85 -1.71 -0.28 5.58
C MET A 85 -1.72 -1.60 4.79
N ASN A 86 -1.11 -1.61 3.61
CA ASN A 86 -0.97 -2.80 2.78
C ASN A 86 0.09 -3.77 3.34
N LEU A 87 1.26 -3.27 3.73
CA LEU A 87 2.40 -4.10 4.16
C LEU A 87 2.27 -4.64 5.58
N PHE A 88 1.67 -3.87 6.49
CA PHE A 88 1.64 -4.17 7.92
C PHE A 88 1.06 -5.55 8.21
N TYR A 89 -0.12 -5.85 7.64
CA TYR A 89 -0.74 -7.16 7.82
C TYR A 89 0.08 -8.28 7.19
N GLN A 90 0.70 -8.05 6.03
CA GLN A 90 1.50 -9.07 5.36
C GLN A 90 2.68 -9.53 6.22
N ILE A 91 3.30 -8.58 6.94
CA ILE A 91 4.44 -8.83 7.81
C ILE A 91 4.01 -9.45 9.13
N LEU A 92 2.90 -8.99 9.70
CA LEU A 92 2.48 -9.34 11.06
C LEU A 92 1.31 -10.34 11.12
N SER A 93 0.89 -10.92 9.99
CA SER A 93 -0.27 -11.83 9.97
C SER A 93 -0.20 -12.95 11.00
N PRO A 94 0.96 -13.59 11.31
CA PRO A 94 0.98 -14.65 12.33
C PRO A 94 0.56 -14.14 13.72
N ALA A 95 0.96 -12.91 14.08
CA ALA A 95 0.58 -12.30 15.36
C ALA A 95 -0.84 -11.73 15.31
N ILE A 96 -1.20 -11.06 14.22
CA ILE A 96 -2.52 -10.44 14.06
C ILE A 96 -3.63 -11.50 14.05
N ASN A 97 -3.42 -12.64 13.38
CA ASN A 97 -4.44 -13.68 13.30
C ASN A 97 -4.76 -14.29 14.66
N ILE A 98 -3.77 -14.38 15.55
CA ILE A 98 -3.94 -14.84 16.92
C ILE A 98 -4.68 -13.78 17.75
N VAL A 99 -4.24 -12.52 17.69
CA VAL A 99 -4.78 -11.44 18.54
C VAL A 99 -6.19 -11.02 18.12
N TRP A 100 -6.49 -11.02 16.82
CA TRP A 100 -7.80 -10.63 16.26
C TRP A 100 -8.67 -11.81 15.83
N GLU A 101 -8.28 -13.03 16.20
CA GLU A 101 -9.04 -14.27 15.94
C GLU A 101 -9.46 -14.41 14.45
N ILE A 102 -8.54 -14.09 13.53
CA ILE A 102 -8.78 -14.23 12.09
C ILE A 102 -8.70 -15.72 11.73
N THR A 103 -9.87 -16.35 11.62
CA THR A 103 -9.99 -17.79 11.35
C THR A 103 -9.85 -18.16 9.88
N ASP A 104 -10.28 -17.26 8.97
CA ASP A 104 -10.13 -17.42 7.52
C ASP A 104 -9.18 -16.36 6.96
N GLU A 105 -7.88 -16.62 7.12
CA GLU A 105 -6.81 -15.74 6.61
C GLU A 105 -6.89 -15.56 5.09
N THR A 106 -7.32 -16.59 4.35
CA THR A 106 -7.40 -16.54 2.89
C THR A 106 -8.46 -15.53 2.45
N LYS A 107 -9.67 -15.65 3.00
CA LYS A 107 -10.75 -14.70 2.73
C LYS A 107 -10.38 -13.29 3.17
N PHE A 108 -9.80 -13.14 4.37
CA PHE A 108 -9.38 -11.84 4.87
C PHE A 108 -8.37 -11.17 3.93
N ARG A 109 -7.39 -11.92 3.40
CA ARG A 109 -6.41 -11.42 2.41
C ARG A 109 -7.06 -11.05 1.07
N GLN A 110 -8.11 -11.74 0.65
CA GLN A 110 -8.84 -11.43 -0.59
C GLN A 110 -9.65 -10.14 -0.48
N GLU A 111 -10.26 -9.88 0.67
CA GLU A 111 -11.10 -8.69 0.90
C GLU A 111 -10.27 -7.44 1.24
N ARG A 112 -9.08 -7.63 1.80
CA ARG A 112 -8.21 -6.56 2.30
C ARG A 112 -7.86 -5.47 1.26
N PRO A 113 -7.54 -5.77 -0.01
CA PRO A 113 -7.21 -4.73 -0.98
C PRO A 113 -8.28 -3.65 -1.13
N GLN A 114 -9.55 -4.08 -1.22
CA GLN A 114 -10.68 -3.19 -1.33
C GLN A 114 -10.90 -2.40 -0.02
N ALA A 115 -10.82 -3.07 1.13
CA ALA A 115 -10.98 -2.42 2.43
C ALA A 115 -9.90 -1.35 2.69
N VAL A 116 -8.65 -1.63 2.33
CA VAL A 116 -7.53 -0.67 2.49
C VAL A 116 -7.70 0.51 1.54
N ALA A 117 -8.07 0.27 0.28
CA ALA A 117 -8.32 1.34 -0.68
C ALA A 117 -9.48 2.25 -0.23
N ASP A 118 -10.60 1.67 0.21
CA ASP A 118 -11.74 2.42 0.71
C ASP A 118 -11.40 3.24 1.96
N LEU A 119 -10.73 2.63 2.94
CA LEU A 119 -10.27 3.32 4.16
C LEU A 119 -9.35 4.51 3.82
N PHE A 120 -8.42 4.30 2.88
CA PHE A 120 -7.51 5.36 2.44
C PHE A 120 -8.24 6.50 1.73
N LEU A 121 -9.10 6.19 0.76
CA LEU A 121 -9.84 7.18 -0.02
C LEU A 121 -10.79 7.98 0.87
N ASN A 122 -11.52 7.32 1.77
CA ASN A 122 -12.37 8.02 2.74
C ASN A 122 -11.53 8.85 3.73
N GLY A 123 -10.31 8.41 4.04
CA GLY A 123 -9.35 9.18 4.82
C GLY A 123 -8.80 10.41 4.10
N LEU A 124 -8.91 10.51 2.77
CA LEU A 124 -8.51 11.68 1.98
C LEU A 124 -9.65 12.68 1.78
N LYS A 125 -10.90 12.23 1.78
CA LYS A 125 -12.07 13.09 1.51
C LYS A 125 -12.12 14.28 2.47
N LYS A 126 -12.46 15.43 1.91
CA LYS A 126 -12.80 16.62 2.70
C LYS A 126 -14.13 16.36 3.43
N LYS A 127 -14.18 16.67 4.72
CA LYS A 127 -15.42 16.62 5.52
C LYS A 127 -16.33 17.78 5.19
#